data_AF-A0A7V1G886-F1
#
_entry.id   AF-A0A7V1G886-F1
#
_cell.length_a   1.000
_cell.length_b   1.000
_cell.length_c   1.000
_cell.angle_alpha   90.00
_cell.angle_beta   90.00
_cell.angle_gamma   90.00
#
_symmetry.space_group_name_H-M   'P 1'
#
loop_
_entity.id
_entity.type
_entity.pdbx_description
1 polymer ?
#
loop_
_entity_poly.entity_id
_entity_poly.type
_entity_poly.pdbx_seq_one_letter_code
_entity_poly.pdbx_strand_id
1 'polypeptide(L)'
;MFRRKVFKLAGNKISIFDQQENLVLFVKQKAFKLKEDIRVYSDESLNQEMLSINARQIIDFRAAYDVVDPSTQEKVGALRRKGFSSMIRDSWELLDKDDNLIGRVEEDSMALALVRRLLSNLVPQNYNFTAGGNSVASLKQRFNPFIFKADFSVHNGGGGIDPRLALAGAVLLMTIEGRQE
;
A
#
# COMPACT_ATOMS: atom_id res chain seq x y z
N MET A 1 -14.64 -3.99 -14.47
CA MET A 1 -13.75 -2.97 -15.04
C MET A 1 -12.41 -3.10 -14.34
N PHE A 2 -11.37 -3.50 -15.06
CA PHE A 2 -9.99 -3.51 -14.55
C PHE A 2 -9.51 -2.05 -14.49
N ARG A 3 -9.25 -1.52 -13.29
CA ARG A 3 -8.73 -0.16 -13.11
C ARG A 3 -7.25 -0.24 -12.80
N ARG A 4 -6.41 0.30 -13.69
CA ARG A 4 -4.94 0.38 -13.52
C ARG A 4 -4.53 1.82 -13.22
N LYS A 5 -3.61 1.99 -12.29
CA LYS A 5 -2.98 3.26 -11.95
C LYS A 5 -1.47 3.12 -11.90
N VAL A 6 -0.76 4.19 -12.26
CA VAL A 6 0.71 4.24 -12.20
C VAL A 6 1.13 5.08 -11.02
N PHE A 7 1.98 4.53 -10.16
CA PHE A 7 2.53 5.23 -9.00
C PHE A 7 3.96 5.67 -9.33
N LYS A 8 4.33 6.91 -8.98
CA LYS A 8 5.70 7.43 -9.05
C LYS A 8 6.09 7.99 -7.69
N LEU A 9 7.10 7.43 -7.06
CA LEU A 9 7.63 7.91 -5.77
C LEU A 9 8.84 8.84 -6.02
N ALA A 10 8.87 9.98 -5.33
CA ALA A 10 10.00 10.90 -5.28
C ALA A 10 10.14 11.48 -3.87
N GLY A 11 11.17 11.04 -3.13
CA GLY A 11 11.34 11.38 -1.72
C GLY A 11 10.14 10.91 -0.89
N ASN A 12 9.48 11.82 -0.17
CA ASN A 12 8.33 11.54 0.68
C ASN A 12 6.96 11.73 -0.01
N LYS A 13 6.94 11.77 -1.34
CA LYS A 13 5.74 12.06 -2.16
C LYS A 13 5.49 10.97 -3.19
N ILE A 14 4.22 10.62 -3.41
CA ILE A 14 3.81 9.69 -4.47
C ILE A 14 2.77 10.36 -5.36
N SER A 15 3.03 10.41 -6.66
CA SER A 15 2.04 10.83 -7.66
C SER A 15 1.38 9.60 -8.27
N ILE A 16 0.04 9.58 -8.30
CA ILE A 16 -0.75 8.47 -8.80
C ILE A 16 -1.51 8.92 -10.05
N PHE A 17 -1.26 8.23 -11.15
CA PHE A 17 -1.83 8.53 -12.46
C PHE A 17 -2.83 7.46 -12.89
N ASP A 18 -3.81 7.84 -13.71
CA ASP A 18 -4.64 6.87 -14.44
C ASP A 18 -3.91 6.31 -15.68
N GLN A 19 -4.61 5.56 -16.53
CA GLN A 19 -4.06 4.97 -17.75
C GLN A 19 -3.76 5.99 -18.86
N GLN A 20 -4.34 7.19 -18.79
CA GLN A 20 -4.16 8.29 -19.74
C GLN A 20 -3.09 9.28 -19.25
N GLU A 21 -2.35 8.92 -18.19
CA GLU A 21 -1.35 9.75 -17.54
C GLU A 21 -1.89 11.03 -16.88
N ASN A 22 -3.19 11.10 -16.60
CA ASN A 22 -3.75 12.17 -15.79
C ASN A 22 -3.43 11.92 -14.32
N LEU A 23 -2.95 12.94 -13.61
CA LEU A 23 -2.80 12.87 -12.16
C LEU A 23 -4.19 12.75 -11.52
N VAL A 24 -4.40 11.69 -10.73
CA VAL A 24 -5.69 11.44 -10.07
C VAL A 24 -5.63 11.52 -8.55
N LEU A 25 -4.45 11.31 -7.97
CA LEU A 25 -4.22 11.44 -6.53
C LEU A 25 -2.76 11.82 -6.28
N PHE A 26 -2.52 12.52 -5.19
CA PHE A 26 -1.21 12.89 -4.71
C PHE A 26 -1.03 12.46 -3.26
N VAL A 27 0.09 11.83 -2.93
CA VAL A 27 0.39 11.36 -1.57
C VAL A 27 1.52 12.18 -0.99
N LYS A 28 1.37 12.59 0.27
CA LYS A 28 2.42 13.22 1.06
C LYS A 28 2.61 12.47 2.35
N GLN A 29 3.83 12.00 2.59
CA GLN A 29 4.21 11.38 3.85
C GLN A 29 4.75 12.46 4.80
N LYS A 30 4.12 12.59 5.96
CA LYS A 30 4.65 13.31 7.11
C LYS A 30 5.36 12.29 7.99
N ALA A 31 6.64 12.07 7.72
CA ALA A 31 7.47 11.25 8.59
C ALA A 31 7.86 12.07 9.83
N PHE A 32 7.13 11.88 10.94
CA PHE A 32 7.60 12.32 12.25
C PHE A 32 8.42 11.21 12.89
N LYS A 33 9.40 11.56 13.74
CA LYS A 33 10.30 10.60 14.43
C LYS A 33 9.56 9.51 15.24
N LEU A 34 8.29 9.74 15.60
CA LEU A 34 7.53 8.89 16.51
C LEU A 34 6.33 8.17 15.86
N LYS A 35 5.86 8.64 14.70
CA LYS A 35 4.62 8.12 14.08
C LYS A 35 4.59 8.47 12.61
N GLU A 36 4.36 7.46 11.77
CA GLU A 36 4.11 7.67 10.35
C GLU A 36 2.68 8.16 10.14
N ASP A 37 2.57 9.23 9.35
CA ASP A 37 1.31 9.81 8.90
C ASP A 37 1.41 10.01 7.38
N ILE A 38 0.60 9.26 6.62
CA ILE A 38 0.55 9.33 5.17
C ILE A 38 -0.81 9.89 4.76
N ARG A 39 -0.79 10.94 3.95
CA ARG A 39 -1.99 11.66 3.50
C ARG A 39 -2.14 11.53 2.00
N VAL A 40 -3.35 11.18 1.56
CA VAL A 40 -3.73 11.08 0.15
C VAL A 40 -4.65 12.24 -0.18
N TYR A 41 -4.34 12.98 -1.23
CA TYR A 41 -5.03 14.18 -1.70
C TYR A 41 -5.57 13.97 -3.11
N SER A 42 -6.54 14.79 -3.52
CA SER A 42 -7.06 14.85 -4.89
C SER A 42 -5.98 15.22 -5.91
N ASP A 43 -5.06 16.11 -5.52
CA ASP A 43 -4.05 16.70 -6.38
C ASP A 43 -2.91 17.34 -5.55
N GLU A 44 -1.99 18.02 -6.22
CA GLU A 44 -0.79 18.64 -5.63
C GLU A 44 -1.06 19.89 -4.79
N SER A 45 -2.26 20.47 -4.85
CA SER A 45 -2.63 21.65 -4.03
C SER A 45 -2.74 21.32 -2.54
N LEU A 46 -2.94 20.03 -2.21
CA LEU A 46 -3.13 19.53 -0.85
C LEU A 46 -4.39 20.07 -0.15
N ASN A 47 -5.34 20.64 -0.91
CA ASN A 47 -6.55 21.26 -0.35
C ASN A 47 -7.63 20.25 0.05
N GLN A 48 -7.73 19.13 -0.68
CA GLN A 48 -8.74 18.11 -0.44
C GLN A 48 -8.09 16.79 -0.10
N GLU A 49 -8.20 16.38 1.16
CA GLU A 49 -7.73 15.10 1.65
C GLU A 49 -8.78 14.00 1.39
N MET A 50 -8.35 12.93 0.73
CA MET A 50 -9.21 11.82 0.33
C MET A 50 -9.11 10.64 1.31
N LEU A 51 -7.92 10.39 1.84
CA LEU A 51 -7.63 9.31 2.80
C LEU A 51 -6.47 9.69 3.70
N SER A 52 -6.52 9.22 4.94
CA SER A 52 -5.37 9.22 5.86
C SER A 52 -4.99 7.80 6.26
N ILE A 53 -3.68 7.54 6.31
CA ILE A 53 -3.10 6.26 6.71
C ILE A 53 -2.17 6.53 7.89
N ASN A 54 -2.58 6.13 9.08
CA ASN A 54 -1.93 6.51 10.33
C ASN A 54 -1.40 5.28 11.05
N ALA A 55 -0.10 5.25 11.38
CA ALA A 55 0.43 4.18 12.22
C ALA A 55 -0.29 4.15 13.58
N ARG A 56 -0.56 2.98 14.15
CA ARG A 56 -1.00 2.84 15.55
C ARG A 56 0.20 2.56 16.44
N GLN A 57 0.20 3.08 17.67
CA GLN A 57 1.11 2.58 18.69
C GLN A 57 0.63 1.21 19.13
N ILE A 58 1.42 0.18 18.89
CA ILE A 58 1.17 -1.18 19.38
C ILE A 58 2.32 -1.52 20.31
N ILE A 59 1.98 -1.94 21.55
CA ILE A 59 2.94 -2.33 22.60
C ILE A 59 3.74 -3.57 22.15
N ASP A 60 3.10 -4.45 21.37
CA ASP A 60 3.67 -5.67 20.81
C ASP A 60 4.16 -5.48 19.37
N PHE A 61 5.37 -4.93 19.15
CA PHE A 61 6.27 -5.05 17.97
C PHE A 61 5.69 -5.26 16.53
N ARG A 62 4.44 -4.92 16.25
CA ARG A 62 3.77 -5.15 14.96
C ARG A 62 3.34 -3.79 14.42
N ALA A 63 3.76 -3.48 13.20
CA ALA A 63 3.30 -2.28 12.52
C ALA A 63 1.84 -2.47 12.09
N ALA A 64 0.95 -1.57 12.48
CA ALA A 64 -0.41 -1.50 11.97
C ALA A 64 -0.80 -0.06 11.64
N TYR A 65 -1.65 0.12 10.65
CA TYR A 65 -2.03 1.42 10.11
C TYR A 65 -3.54 1.50 9.93
N ASP A 66 -4.15 2.53 10.53
CA ASP A 66 -5.55 2.87 10.28
C ASP A 66 -5.73 3.60 8.98
N VAL A 67 -6.76 3.22 8.24
CA VAL A 67 -7.22 3.94 7.05
C VAL A 67 -8.52 4.63 7.41
N VAL A 68 -8.51 5.96 7.32
CA VAL A 68 -9.66 6.82 7.71
C VAL A 68 -10.01 7.74 6.55
N ASP A 69 -11.31 7.88 6.30
CA ASP A 69 -11.87 8.91 5.44
C ASP A 69 -11.95 10.24 6.21
N PRO A 70 -11.15 11.26 5.87
CA PRO A 70 -11.11 12.50 6.64
C PRO A 70 -12.40 13.32 6.54
N SER A 71 -13.19 13.12 5.48
CA SER A 71 -14.43 13.88 5.27
C SER A 71 -15.54 13.45 6.21
N THR A 72 -15.60 12.14 6.52
CA THR A 72 -16.61 11.55 7.41
C THR A 72 -16.06 11.18 8.79
N GLN A 73 -14.74 11.17 8.96
CA GLN A 73 -14.03 10.60 10.11
C GLN A 73 -14.29 9.09 10.29
N GLU A 74 -14.79 8.42 9.26
CA GLU A 74 -15.05 6.98 9.28
C GLU A 74 -13.75 6.19 9.10
N LYS A 75 -13.55 5.19 9.97
CA LYS A 75 -12.52 4.18 9.77
C LYS A 75 -12.96 3.25 8.63
N VAL A 76 -12.24 3.32 7.51
CA VAL A 76 -12.41 2.43 6.36
C VAL A 76 -11.94 1.01 6.70
N GLY A 77 -10.85 0.91 7.45
CA GLY A 77 -10.25 -0.37 7.84
C GLY A 77 -8.82 -0.19 8.35
N ALA A 78 -8.05 -1.27 8.35
CA ALA A 78 -6.65 -1.21 8.75
C ALA A 78 -5.75 -2.21 8.02
N LEU A 79 -4.46 -1.88 7.98
CA LEU A 79 -3.38 -2.68 7.43
C LEU A 79 -2.48 -3.13 8.56
N ARG A 80 -2.36 -4.43 8.82
CA ARG A 80 -1.52 -4.96 9.90
C ARG A 80 -0.43 -5.86 9.35
N ARG A 81 0.83 -5.57 9.68
CA ARG A 81 1.95 -6.45 9.32
C ARG A 81 1.89 -7.73 10.15
N LYS A 82 2.02 -8.88 9.50
CA LYS A 82 2.01 -10.18 10.20
C LYS A 82 3.39 -10.48 10.79
N GLY A 83 3.58 -10.22 12.08
CA GLY A 83 4.86 -10.48 12.79
C GLY A 83 5.24 -11.97 12.89
N PHE A 84 6.55 -12.24 13.08
CA PHE A 84 7.26 -13.55 13.16
C PHE A 84 7.11 -14.52 11.97
N SER A 85 5.97 -14.54 11.27
CA SER A 85 5.79 -15.25 9.99
C SER A 85 6.44 -14.51 8.80
N SER A 86 6.81 -13.24 8.99
CA SER A 86 7.35 -12.36 7.95
C SER A 86 8.88 -12.38 7.80
N MET A 87 9.58 -13.29 8.48
CA MET A 87 11.05 -13.41 8.33
C MET A 87 11.48 -13.91 6.94
N ILE A 88 10.54 -14.47 6.15
CA ILE A 88 10.80 -15.05 4.83
C ILE A 88 10.09 -14.27 3.70
N ARG A 89 8.99 -13.55 4.00
CA ARG A 89 8.15 -12.86 3.01
C ARG A 89 7.36 -11.74 3.69
N ASP A 90 7.27 -10.58 3.06
CA ASP A 90 6.36 -9.54 3.55
C ASP A 90 4.91 -9.93 3.35
N SER A 91 4.16 -9.89 4.45
CA SER A 91 2.74 -10.25 4.51
C SER A 91 1.99 -9.26 5.41
N TRP A 92 0.89 -8.76 4.87
CA TRP A 92 -0.02 -7.84 5.53
C TRP A 92 -1.41 -8.43 5.60
N GLU A 93 -2.11 -8.11 6.67
CA GLU A 93 -3.52 -8.40 6.87
C GLU A 93 -4.33 -7.15 6.56
N LEU A 94 -5.42 -7.35 5.82
CA LEU A 94 -6.44 -6.34 5.56
C LEU A 94 -7.56 -6.56 6.56
N LEU A 95 -7.82 -5.55 7.38
CA LEU A 95 -8.84 -5.56 8.42
C LEU A 95 -9.98 -4.61 8.05
N ASP A 96 -11.22 -4.98 8.37
CA ASP A 96 -12.37 -4.08 8.25
C ASP A 96 -12.36 -2.98 9.34
N LYS A 97 -13.41 -2.15 9.35
CA LYS A 97 -13.58 -1.08 10.32
C LYS A 97 -13.59 -1.57 11.79
N ASP A 98 -14.05 -2.81 12.01
CA ASP A 98 -14.17 -3.44 13.33
C ASP A 98 -12.94 -4.30 13.67
N ASP A 99 -11.87 -4.21 12.86
CA ASP A 99 -10.61 -4.98 12.98
C ASP A 99 -10.73 -6.49 12.70
N ASN A 100 -11.80 -6.95 12.03
CA ASN A 100 -11.89 -8.33 11.56
C ASN A 100 -11.05 -8.55 10.30
N LEU A 101 -10.37 -9.69 10.22
CA LEU A 101 -9.60 -10.08 9.04
C LEU A 101 -10.51 -10.32 7.84
N ILE A 102 -10.36 -9.52 6.79
CA ILE A 102 -11.13 -9.64 5.54
C ILE A 102 -10.27 -10.01 4.33
N GLY A 103 -8.95 -9.86 4.44
CA GLY A 103 -8.05 -10.19 3.35
C GLY A 103 -6.58 -10.15 3.74
N ARG A 104 -5.71 -10.39 2.77
CA ARG A 104 -4.26 -10.37 2.93
C ARG A 104 -3.59 -9.72 1.73
N VAL A 105 -2.41 -9.19 1.96
CA VAL A 105 -1.49 -8.75 0.92
C VAL A 105 -0.21 -9.54 1.08
N GLU A 106 0.21 -10.20 0.02
CA GLU A 106 1.38 -11.06 0.05
C GLU A 106 2.18 -10.92 -1.23
N GLU A 107 3.49 -11.12 -1.13
CA GLU A 107 4.41 -10.92 -2.24
C GLU A 107 4.54 -12.13 -3.20
N ASP A 108 4.39 -11.99 -4.51
CA ASP A 108 4.21 -13.13 -5.43
C ASP A 108 5.28 -14.24 -5.40
N SER A 109 6.55 -13.97 -5.07
CA SER A 109 7.61 -14.99 -5.15
C SER A 109 8.49 -15.05 -3.90
N MET A 110 8.32 -16.14 -3.16
CA MET A 110 9.16 -16.51 -2.01
C MET A 110 10.64 -16.70 -2.41
N ALA A 111 10.90 -17.26 -3.59
CA ALA A 111 12.27 -17.43 -4.09
C ALA A 111 12.93 -16.08 -4.42
N LEU A 112 12.20 -15.16 -5.07
CA LEU A 112 12.70 -13.81 -5.33
C LEU A 112 12.84 -12.98 -4.06
N ALA A 113 12.05 -13.26 -3.01
CA ALA A 113 12.21 -12.66 -1.69
C ALA A 113 13.55 -13.01 -1.04
N LEU A 114 13.95 -14.28 -1.13
CA LEU A 114 15.27 -14.72 -0.65
C LEU A 114 16.41 -14.11 -1.47
N VAL A 115 16.28 -14.05 -2.80
CA VAL A 115 17.31 -13.45 -3.68
C VAL A 115 17.50 -11.95 -3.38
N ARG A 116 16.43 -11.20 -3.12
CA ARG A 116 16.52 -9.78 -2.75
C ARG A 116 17.27 -9.51 -1.47
N ARG A 117 17.23 -10.43 -0.51
CA ARG A 117 18.02 -10.32 0.72
C ARG A 117 19.53 -10.37 0.44
N LEU A 118 19.95 -10.93 -0.69
CA LEU A 118 21.34 -11.10 -1.08
C LEU A 118 21.80 -10.07 -2.14
N LEU A 119 20.91 -9.65 -3.04
CA LEU A 119 21.21 -8.80 -4.21
C LEU A 119 20.34 -7.53 -4.25
N SER A 120 20.01 -6.97 -3.08
CA SER A 120 19.02 -5.90 -2.91
C SER A 120 19.20 -4.77 -3.92
N ASN A 121 18.08 -4.34 -4.51
CA ASN A 121 17.88 -3.21 -5.46
C ASN A 121 17.63 -3.58 -6.92
N LEU A 122 17.89 -4.83 -7.36
CA LEU A 122 17.72 -5.21 -8.78
C LEU A 122 16.45 -6.02 -9.10
N VAL A 123 15.76 -6.55 -8.09
CA VAL A 123 14.64 -7.46 -8.30
C VAL A 123 13.32 -6.75 -7.98
N PRO A 124 12.39 -6.62 -8.93
CA PRO A 124 11.08 -6.02 -8.69
C PRO A 124 10.26 -6.80 -7.67
N GLN A 125 9.51 -6.06 -6.86
CA GLN A 125 8.56 -6.62 -5.90
C GLN A 125 7.14 -6.53 -6.45
N ASN A 126 6.40 -7.63 -6.36
CA ASN A 126 5.02 -7.70 -6.79
C ASN A 126 4.18 -8.21 -5.63
N TYR A 127 3.08 -7.52 -5.34
CA TYR A 127 2.15 -7.90 -4.28
C TYR A 127 0.79 -8.22 -4.85
N ASN A 128 0.17 -9.26 -4.30
CA ASN A 128 -1.17 -9.67 -4.59
C ASN A 128 -2.06 -9.49 -3.35
N PHE A 129 -3.21 -8.86 -3.55
CA PHE A 129 -4.22 -8.63 -2.54
C PHE A 129 -5.28 -9.70 -2.71
N THR A 130 -5.57 -10.44 -1.64
CA THR A 130 -6.54 -11.53 -1.65
C THR A 130 -7.63 -11.33 -0.61
N ALA A 131 -8.88 -11.68 -0.95
CA ALA A 131 -10.01 -11.75 -0.02
C ALA A 131 -10.99 -12.84 -0.46
N GLY A 132 -11.56 -13.54 0.51
CA GLY A 132 -12.45 -14.68 0.24
C GLY A 132 -11.83 -15.73 -0.69
N GLY A 133 -10.50 -15.90 -0.64
CA GLY A 133 -9.74 -16.81 -1.52
C GLY A 133 -9.47 -16.29 -2.94
N ASN A 134 -9.96 -15.10 -3.31
CA ASN A 134 -9.80 -14.53 -4.64
C ASN A 134 -8.79 -13.39 -4.65
N SER A 135 -8.08 -13.20 -5.77
CA SER A 135 -7.28 -11.99 -6.00
C SER A 135 -8.20 -10.81 -6.30
N VAL A 136 -8.07 -9.73 -5.52
CA VAL A 136 -8.90 -8.52 -5.64
C VAL A 136 -8.12 -7.32 -6.16
N ALA A 137 -6.80 -7.30 -5.97
CA ALA A 137 -5.92 -6.25 -6.49
C ALA A 137 -4.48 -6.75 -6.60
N SER A 138 -3.65 -6.04 -7.35
CA SER A 138 -2.21 -6.31 -7.43
C SER A 138 -1.43 -5.02 -7.53
N LEU A 139 -0.25 -4.98 -6.92
CA LEU A 139 0.75 -3.92 -7.08
C LEU A 139 1.98 -4.54 -7.73
N LYS A 140 2.31 -4.13 -8.96
CA LYS A 140 3.45 -4.66 -9.72
C LYS A 140 4.52 -3.60 -9.92
N GLN A 141 5.68 -3.76 -9.31
CA GLN A 141 6.79 -2.83 -9.50
C GLN A 141 7.30 -2.93 -10.94
N ARG A 142 7.56 -1.78 -11.56
CA ARG A 142 8.29 -1.69 -12.82
C ARG A 142 9.76 -1.48 -12.51
N PHE A 143 10.61 -2.33 -13.07
CA PHE A 143 12.05 -2.14 -12.97
C PHE A 143 12.44 -0.80 -13.60
N ASN A 144 13.02 0.09 -12.80
CA ASN A 144 13.59 1.35 -13.26
C ASN A 144 14.67 1.79 -12.25
N PRO A 145 15.91 2.01 -12.68
CA PRO A 145 17.03 2.29 -11.77
C PRO A 145 17.06 3.72 -11.22
N PHE A 146 16.17 4.61 -11.67
CA PHE A 146 16.17 6.03 -11.29
C PHE A 146 14.89 6.49 -10.60
N ILE A 147 13.75 5.87 -10.91
CA ILE A 147 12.44 6.26 -10.38
C ILE A 147 11.69 5.00 -9.96
N PHE A 148 11.30 4.93 -8.69
CA PHE A 148 10.46 3.85 -8.21
C PHE A 148 9.04 3.99 -8.79
N LYS A 149 8.66 3.03 -9.64
CA LYS A 149 7.39 3.00 -10.36
C LYS A 149 6.66 1.69 -10.10
N ALA A 150 5.34 1.74 -9.97
CA ALA A 150 4.53 0.53 -9.90
C ALA A 150 3.18 0.71 -10.59
N ASP A 151 2.61 -0.41 -11.04
CA ASP A 151 1.25 -0.52 -11.52
C ASP A 151 0.36 -1.09 -10.43
N PHE A 152 -0.64 -0.32 -10.00
CA PHE A 152 -1.69 -0.82 -9.13
C PHE A 152 -2.92 -1.15 -9.95
N SER A 153 -3.47 -2.35 -9.78
CA SER A 153 -4.64 -2.83 -10.51
C SER A 153 -5.68 -3.39 -9.57
N VAL A 154 -6.94 -2.99 -9.71
CA VAL A 154 -8.07 -3.58 -8.98
C VAL A 154 -8.83 -4.52 -9.93
N HIS A 155 -9.01 -5.76 -9.50
CA HIS A 155 -9.69 -6.82 -10.24
C HIS A 155 -11.18 -6.87 -9.84
N ASN A 156 -12.06 -7.12 -10.81
CA ASN A 156 -13.47 -7.39 -10.51
C ASN A 156 -13.61 -8.84 -10.04
N GLY A 157 -14.04 -9.04 -8.80
CA GLY A 157 -14.37 -10.38 -8.30
C GLY A 157 -14.57 -10.43 -6.79
N GLY A 158 -15.83 -10.37 -6.36
CA GLY A 158 -16.39 -11.07 -5.19
C GLY A 158 -15.83 -10.87 -3.77
N GLY A 159 -14.67 -10.24 -3.56
CA GLY A 159 -14.00 -10.23 -2.26
C GLY A 159 -14.50 -9.18 -1.26
N GLY A 160 -15.39 -8.27 -1.67
CA GLY A 160 -16.04 -7.31 -0.77
C GLY A 160 -15.12 -6.23 -0.14
N ILE A 161 -13.83 -6.19 -0.48
CA ILE A 161 -12.91 -5.18 0.07
C ILE A 161 -13.25 -3.79 -0.48
N ASP A 162 -13.34 -2.81 0.41
CA ASP A 162 -13.44 -1.40 0.04
C ASP A 162 -12.24 -0.97 -0.82
N PRO A 163 -12.44 -0.43 -2.03
CA PRO A 163 -11.36 0.04 -2.90
C PRO A 163 -10.42 1.07 -2.24
N ARG A 164 -10.91 1.85 -1.28
CA ARG A 164 -10.12 2.80 -0.49
C ARG A 164 -9.08 2.06 0.36
N LEU A 165 -9.44 0.93 0.97
CA LEU A 165 -8.53 0.09 1.74
C LEU A 165 -7.46 -0.55 0.86
N ALA A 166 -7.84 -1.08 -0.32
CA ALA A 166 -6.90 -1.64 -1.27
C ALA A 166 -5.89 -0.59 -1.78
N LEU A 167 -6.39 0.62 -2.10
CA LEU A 167 -5.55 1.77 -2.48
C LEU A 167 -4.59 2.16 -1.36
N ALA A 168 -5.08 2.22 -0.11
CA ALA A 168 -4.25 2.54 1.05
C ALA A 168 -3.14 1.51 1.25
N GLY A 169 -3.43 0.22 1.05
CA GLY A 169 -2.42 -0.84 1.09
C GLY A 169 -1.33 -0.64 0.03
N ALA A 170 -1.71 -0.28 -1.20
CA ALA A 170 -0.76 0.02 -2.26
C ALA A 170 0.12 1.25 -1.92
N VAL A 171 -0.48 2.31 -1.38
CA VAL A 171 0.24 3.52 -0.94
C VAL A 171 1.22 3.20 0.19
N LEU A 172 0.82 2.39 1.17
CA LEU A 172 1.65 1.98 2.29
C LEU A 172 2.85 1.15 1.83
N LEU A 173 2.62 0.16 0.96
CA LEU A 173 3.70 -0.67 0.40
C LEU A 173 4.69 0.18 -0.41
N MET A 174 4.19 1.06 -1.28
CA MET A 174 5.03 2.02 -2.01
C MET A 174 5.85 2.93 -1.09
N THR A 175 5.31 3.27 0.08
CA THR A 175 5.95 4.12 1.08
C THR A 175 7.05 3.39 1.85
N ILE A 176 6.81 2.14 2.24
CA ILE A 176 7.75 1.33 3.01
C ILE A 176 8.88 0.82 2.12
N GLU A 177 8.57 0.36 0.90
CA GLU A 177 9.58 -0.16 -0.03
C GLU A 177 10.56 0.91 -0.51
N GLY A 178 10.08 2.13 -0.73
CA GLY A 178 10.94 3.26 -1.09
C GLY A 178 11.95 3.67 0.01
N ARG A 179 11.93 3.02 1.18
CA ARG A 179 12.85 3.26 2.29
C ARG A 179 13.83 2.12 2.53
N GLN A 180 13.74 1.00 1.81
CA GLN A 180 14.64 -0.15 2.01
C GLN A 180 16.04 0.04 1.36
N GLU A 181 16.51 1.28 1.20
CA GLU A 181 17.87 1.60 0.72
C GLU A 181 18.90 1.67 1.85
#